data_AF-A0A941EP92-F1
#
_entry.id   AF-A0A941EP92-F1
#
_cell.length_a   1.000
_cell.length_b   1.000
_cell.length_c   1.000
_cell.angle_alpha   90.00
_cell.angle_beta   90.00
_cell.angle_gamma   90.00
#
_symmetry.space_group_name_H-M   'P 1'
#
loop_
_entity.id
_entity.type
_entity.pdbx_description
1 polymer ?
#
loop_
_entity_poly.entity_id
_entity_poly.type
_entity_poly.pdbx_seq_one_letter_code
_entity_poly.pdbx_strand_id
1 'polypeptide(L)' 'MGEPATASAHRGLRFQNLRYTRKTMLIELGVPEIPQDERLGHHPPGMRGVYARTITRMRRAMAEGLQALWEWL' A
#
# COMPACT_ATOMS: atom_id res chain seq x y z
N MET A 1 28.38 -15.45 -10.11
CA MET A 1 28.04 -14.09 -9.64
C MET A 1 26.72 -13.73 -10.32
N GLY A 2 25.60 -13.92 -9.62
CA GLY A 2 24.26 -13.77 -10.20
C GLY A 2 23.93 -12.29 -10.38
N GLU A 3 23.52 -11.93 -11.59
CA GLU A 3 23.04 -10.59 -11.94
C GLU A 3 21.86 -10.20 -11.01
N PRO A 4 21.84 -8.99 -10.43
CA PRO A 4 20.66 -8.56 -9.69
C PRO A 4 19.53 -8.43 -10.70
N ALA A 5 18.53 -9.29 -10.59
CA ALA A 5 17.27 -9.16 -11.31
C ALA A 5 16.67 -7.79 -10.95
N THR A 6 16.97 -6.79 -11.78
CA THR A 6 16.26 -5.52 -11.79
C THR A 6 14.85 -5.89 -12.18
N ALA A 7 13.95 -5.89 -11.18
CA ALA A 7 12.53 -6.15 -11.39
C ALA A 7 12.06 -5.27 -12.55
N SER A 8 11.85 -5.88 -13.71
CA SER A 8 11.47 -5.18 -14.92
C SER A 8 10.04 -4.72 -14.71
N ALA A 9 9.86 -3.46 -14.32
CA ALA A 9 8.55 -2.84 -14.37
C ALA A 9 8.07 -2.96 -15.83
N HIS A 10 6.96 -3.67 -16.05
CA HIS A 10 6.37 -3.86 -17.38
C HIS A 10 6.39 -2.54 -18.17
N ARG A 11 6.73 -2.60 -19.47
CA ARG A 11 6.81 -1.43 -20.36
C ARG A 11 5.60 -0.50 -20.16
N GLY A 12 5.83 0.64 -19.51
CA GLY A 12 4.80 1.64 -19.18
C GLY A 12 4.56 1.89 -17.68
N LEU A 13 4.98 0.99 -16.79
CA LEU A 13 4.90 1.20 -15.34
C LEU A 13 6.14 1.95 -14.84
N ARG A 14 6.03 3.28 -14.69
CA ARG A 14 6.98 4.04 -13.87
C ARG A 14 6.77 3.67 -12.40
N PHE A 15 7.81 3.71 -11.57
CA PHE A 15 7.69 3.46 -10.12
C PHE A 15 6.59 4.28 -9.43
N GLN A 16 6.36 5.51 -9.90
CA GLN A 16 5.26 6.36 -9.44
C GLN A 16 3.87 5.75 -9.71
N ASN A 17 3.70 5.05 -10.85
CA ASN A 17 2.46 4.35 -11.19
C ASN A 17 2.18 3.22 -10.19
N LEU A 18 3.22 2.55 -9.69
CA LEU A 18 3.07 1.51 -8.66
C LEU A 18 2.51 2.09 -7.35
N ARG A 19 2.87 3.33 -7.00
CA ARG A 19 2.33 4.01 -5.81
C ARG A 19 0.85 4.35 -5.95
N TYR A 20 0.43 4.79 -7.15
CA TYR A 20 -0.97 5.04 -7.45
C TYR A 20 -1.80 3.76 -7.47
N THR A 21 -1.33 2.73 -8.19
CA THR A 21 -1.97 1.39 -8.19
C THR A 21 -2.15 0.88 -6.77
N ARG A 22 -1.13 1.04 -5.93
CA ARG A 22 -1.15 0.64 -4.53
C ARG A 22 -2.15 1.43 -3.69
N LYS A 23 -2.29 2.74 -3.90
CA LYS A 23 -3.34 3.54 -3.25
C LYS A 23 -4.72 3.03 -3.67
N THR A 24 -4.93 2.76 -4.95
CA THR A 24 -6.20 2.25 -5.48
C THR A 24 -6.58 0.90 -4.88
N MET A 25 -5.65 -0.06 -4.81
CA MET A 25 -5.87 -1.36 -4.18
C MET A 25 -6.28 -1.23 -2.70
N LEU A 26 -5.61 -0.33 -1.95
CA LEU A 26 -5.96 -0.13 -0.55
C LEU A 26 -7.34 0.54 -0.36
N ILE A 27 -7.77 1.38 -1.30
CA ILE A 27 -9.12 1.95 -1.33
C ILE A 27 -10.15 0.86 -1.61
N GLU A 28 -9.90 0.00 -2.60
CA GLU A 28 -10.77 -1.12 -2.95
C GLU A 28 -10.96 -2.10 -1.79
N LEU A 29 -9.87 -2.38 -1.05
CA LEU A 29 -9.91 -3.20 0.16
C LEU A 29 -10.58 -2.51 1.37
N GLY A 30 -11.06 -1.27 1.23
CA GLY A 30 -11.70 -0.54 2.33
C GLY A 30 -10.77 -0.20 3.49
N VAL A 31 -9.44 -0.14 3.24
CA VAL A 31 -8.46 0.19 4.28
C VAL A 31 -8.68 1.63 4.75
N PRO A 32 -8.71 1.93 6.06
CA PRO A 32 -8.84 3.32 6.52
C PRO A 32 -7.70 4.22 6.04
N GLU A 33 -7.96 5.51 5.83
CA GLU A 33 -6.99 6.45 5.21
C GLU A 33 -5.62 6.51 5.93
N ILE A 34 -5.62 6.50 7.27
CA ILE A 34 -4.39 6.57 8.09
C ILE A 34 -3.39 5.43 7.76
N PRO A 35 -3.78 4.14 7.82
CA PRO A 35 -2.90 3.06 7.39
C PRO A 35 -2.54 3.10 5.91
N GLN A 36 -3.38 3.66 5.03
CA GLN A 36 -3.00 3.86 3.63
C GLN A 36 -1.82 4.83 3.52
N ASP A 37 -1.96 5.99 4.17
CA ASP A 37 -0.98 7.06 4.13
C ASP A 37 0.34 6.61 4.75
N GLU A 38 0.31 6.01 5.95
CA GLU A 38 1.51 5.43 6.57
C GLU A 38 2.18 4.39 5.65
N ARG A 39 1.39 3.50 5.02
CA ARG A 39 1.94 2.44 4.17
C ARG A 39 2.54 2.96 2.86
N LEU A 40 2.06 4.11 2.40
CA LEU A 40 2.63 4.84 1.28
C LEU A 40 3.80 5.72 1.72
N GLY A 41 4.04 5.94 3.02
CA GLY A 41 5.08 6.82 3.54
C GLY A 41 4.67 8.29 3.61
N HIS A 42 3.37 8.57 3.68
CA HIS A 42 2.81 9.89 3.93
C HIS A 42 2.54 10.11 5.41
N HIS A 43 2.61 11.38 5.82
CA HIS A 43 2.07 11.82 7.10
C HIS A 43 0.70 12.46 6.86
N PRO A 44 -0.39 11.93 7.45
CA PRO A 44 -1.72 12.51 7.28
C PRO A 44 -1.74 13.95 7.81
N PRO A 45 -2.15 14.95 7.00
CA PRO A 45 -2.18 16.33 7.45
C PRO A 45 -3.32 16.59 8.45
N GLY A 46 -3.11 17.55 9.34
CA GLY A 46 -4.13 18.06 10.25
C GLY A 46 -4.54 17.10 11.37
N MET A 47 -5.74 17.29 11.92
CA MET A 47 -6.23 16.58 13.13
C MET A 47 -6.25 15.06 12.99
N ARG A 48 -6.39 14.54 11.78
CA ARG A 48 -6.40 13.08 11.54
C ARG A 48 -5.05 12.45 11.91
N GLY A 49 -3.94 13.09 11.57
CA GLY A 49 -2.59 12.61 11.93
C GLY A 49 -2.23 12.79 13.41
N VAL A 50 -2.98 13.63 14.12
CA VAL A 50 -2.82 13.89 15.57
C VAL A 50 -3.50 12.80 16.39
N TYR A 51 -4.77 12.50 16.08
CA TYR A 51 -5.60 11.63 16.91
C TYR A 51 -5.68 10.18 16.45
N ALA A 52 -5.36 9.90 15.18
CA ALA A 52 -5.45 8.55 14.65
C ALA A 52 -4.07 7.98 14.34
N ARG A 53 -3.88 6.73 14.73
CA ARG A 53 -2.67 5.94 14.47
C ARG A 53 -3.08 4.59 13.93
N THR A 54 -2.24 4.01 13.08
CA THR A 54 -2.45 2.62 12.67
C THR A 54 -2.23 1.69 13.85
N ILE A 55 -3.27 0.93 14.19
CA ILE A 55 -3.21 -0.14 15.19
C ILE A 55 -2.98 -1.51 14.54
N THR A 56 -2.56 -2.49 15.34
CA THR A 56 -2.27 -3.86 14.88
C THR A 56 -3.42 -4.51 14.11
N ARG A 57 -4.68 -4.32 14.55
CA ARG A 57 -5.86 -4.86 13.85
C ARG A 57 -5.98 -4.33 12.42
N MET A 58 -5.72 -3.03 12.21
CA MET A 58 -5.77 -2.42 10.88
C MET A 58 -4.66 -2.97 9.98
N ARG A 59 -3.45 -3.18 10.52
CA ARG A 59 -2.34 -3.80 9.78
C ARG A 59 -2.68 -5.22 9.34
N ARG A 60 -3.27 -6.00 10.24
CA ARG A 60 -3.68 -7.38 9.97
C ARG A 60 -4.73 -7.45 8.86
N ALA A 61 -5.82 -6.68 9.00
CA ALA A 61 -6.88 -6.66 7.98
C ALA A 61 -6.36 -6.22 6.60
N MET A 62 -5.47 -5.23 6.56
CA MET A 62 -4.80 -4.82 5.31
C MET A 62 -3.96 -5.95 4.71
N ALA A 63 -3.17 -6.64 5.53
CA ALA A 63 -2.33 -7.74 5.06
C ALA A 63 -3.16 -8.91 4.53
N GLU A 64 -4.24 -9.28 5.23
CA GLU A 64 -5.19 -10.31 4.79
C GLU A 64 -5.84 -9.96 3.45
N GLY A 65 -6.31 -8.73 3.27
CA GLY A 65 -6.90 -8.28 2.01
C GLY A 65 -5.90 -8.27 0.85
N LEU A 66 -4.68 -7.79 1.08
CA LEU A 66 -3.61 -7.82 0.07
C LEU A 66 -3.18 -9.25 -0.28
N GLN A 67 -3.16 -10.15 0.70
CA GLN A 67 -2.87 -11.57 0.48
C GLN A 67 -3.94 -12.22 -0.39
N ALA A 68 -5.23 -11.97 -0.11
CA ALA A 68 -6.32 -12.50 -0.90
C ALA A 68 -6.27 -12.02 -2.36
N LEU A 69 -5.96 -10.73 -2.58
CA LEU A 69 -5.74 -10.21 -3.94
C LEU A 69 -4.56 -10.89 -4.64
N TRP A 70 -3.49 -11.18 -3.91
CA TRP A 70 -2.32 -11.86 -4.46
C TRP A 70 -2.64 -13.30 -4.86
N GLU A 71 -3.34 -14.05 -4.01
CA GLU A 71 -3.73 -15.44 -4.28
C GLU A 71 -4.75 -15.57 -5.41
N TRP A 72 -5.45 -14.49 -5.74
CA TRP A 72 -6.42 -14.45 -6.83
C TRP A 72 -5.78 -14.23 -8.21
N LEU A 73 -4.58 -13.62 -8.26
CA LEU A 73 -3.83 -13.33 -9.49
C LEU A 73 -2.94 -14.51 -9.92
#